data_AF-W9Y4G4-F1
#
_entry.id   AF-W9Y4G4-F1
#
_cell.length_a   1.000
_cell.length_b   1.000
_cell.length_c   1.000
_cell.angle_alpha   90.00
_cell.angle_beta   90.00
_cell.angle_gamma   90.00
#
_symmetry.space_group_name_H-M   'P 1'
#
loop_
_entity.id
_entity.type
_entity.pdbx_description
1 polymer ?
#
loop_
_entity_poly.entity_id
_entity_poly.type
_entity_poly.pdbx_seq_one_letter_code
_entity_poly.pdbx_strand_id
1 'polypeptide(L)'
;MREEFVINLTLNIGQLGLQADTGTGIGAFSGLTGFIAVATALGVTVENARDAVQVLTNTRERWLLVLDNADDPETDYQTLLPSGKDGTVIITSRMTDCQRYSTIGAVTVGCLTTEELTELLLKASGTYPSRSSSSSQDATRVISILESHTLAIIQAGAFIAAGHCKLVEFVKRFQQHPQQILRYRPRQAISRYGDIYATFEASIAILEKGERGTDASHLLDVLSMLHFSPVPIKIFEDAWNGAVQLQMSQTQKLQLGSTYLTGWQTQTLPLPEFVGPPGYKE
;
A
#
# COMPACT_ATOMS: atom_id res chain seq x y z
N MET A 1 -37.37 -3.61 -22.83
CA MET A 1 -36.06 -3.26 -22.23
C MET A 1 -35.76 -4.32 -21.19
N ARG A 2 -34.79 -5.20 -21.41
CA ARG A 2 -34.35 -6.12 -20.35
C ARG A 2 -33.42 -5.32 -19.45
N GLU A 3 -33.75 -5.20 -18.17
CA GLU A 3 -32.82 -4.70 -17.17
C GLU A 3 -31.55 -5.54 -17.26
N GLU A 4 -30.43 -4.90 -17.60
CA GLU A 4 -29.13 -5.57 -17.61
C GLU A 4 -28.71 -5.77 -16.15
N PHE A 5 -29.06 -6.92 -15.58
CA PHE A 5 -28.55 -7.35 -14.28
C PHE A 5 -27.03 -7.55 -14.42
N VAL A 6 -26.24 -6.63 -13.86
CA VAL A 6 -24.79 -6.78 -13.73
C VAL A 6 -24.50 -7.09 -12.27
N ILE A 7 -23.95 -8.28 -12.02
CA ILE A 7 -23.57 -8.71 -10.68
C ILE A 7 -22.17 -8.16 -10.40
N ASN A 8 -22.06 -7.23 -9.45
CA ASN A 8 -20.79 -6.62 -9.05
C ASN A 8 -20.21 -7.36 -7.84
N LEU A 9 -18.99 -7.87 -8.01
CA LEU A 9 -18.29 -8.67 -7.02
C LEU A 9 -16.92 -8.05 -6.77
N THR A 10 -16.58 -7.76 -5.51
CA THR A 10 -15.27 -7.19 -5.16
C THR A 10 -14.59 -8.07 -4.12
N LEU A 11 -13.35 -8.47 -4.42
CA LEU A 11 -12.51 -9.32 -3.60
C LEU A 11 -11.23 -8.58 -3.28
N ASN A 12 -10.99 -8.24 -2.01
CA ASN A 12 -9.71 -7.67 -1.58
C ASN A 12 -8.75 -8.79 -1.19
N ILE A 13 -7.68 -8.95 -1.95
CA ILE A 13 -6.72 -10.04 -1.79
C ILE A 13 -5.56 -9.62 -0.85
N GLY A 14 -5.29 -8.32 -0.71
CA GLY A 14 -4.13 -7.78 0.01
C GLY A 14 -4.26 -7.63 1.53
N GLN A 15 -5.44 -7.76 2.13
CA GLN A 15 -5.64 -7.53 3.58
C GLN A 15 -5.43 -8.77 4.47
N LEU A 16 -4.94 -9.89 3.93
CA LEU A 16 -5.26 -11.20 4.49
C LEU A 16 -4.08 -12.08 4.90
N GLY A 17 -3.04 -11.45 5.48
CA GLY A 17 -2.00 -12.13 6.25
C GLY A 17 -2.28 -12.08 7.76
N LEU A 18 -3.29 -12.81 8.26
CA LEU A 18 -3.53 -13.01 9.69
C LEU A 18 -4.12 -14.40 9.95
N GLN A 19 -3.26 -15.42 9.95
CA GLN A 19 -3.15 -16.48 10.96
C GLN A 19 -2.12 -17.49 10.46
N ALA A 20 -0.91 -17.44 11.03
CA ALA A 20 0.01 -18.56 11.00
C ALA A 20 -0.52 -19.56 12.03
N ASP A 21 -0.98 -20.73 11.57
CA ASP A 21 -1.03 -21.91 12.42
C ASP A 21 -0.14 -22.99 11.80
N THR A 22 0.71 -23.54 12.65
CA THR A 22 1.80 -24.44 12.31
C THR A 22 1.25 -25.82 11.97
N GLY A 23 1.47 -26.28 10.74
CA GLY A 23 1.36 -27.69 10.36
C GLY A 23 0.26 -27.96 9.33
N THR A 24 0.68 -28.52 8.20
CA THR A 24 -0.11 -28.92 7.00
C THR A 24 -0.67 -27.77 6.16
N GLY A 25 -0.48 -27.89 4.84
CA GLY A 25 -0.62 -26.80 3.88
C GLY A 25 -1.99 -26.13 3.82
N ILE A 26 -1.98 -25.01 3.06
CA ILE A 26 -3.08 -24.08 2.69
C ILE A 26 -2.86 -22.71 3.32
N GLY A 27 -1.94 -21.93 2.73
CA GLY A 27 -1.90 -20.47 2.87
C GLY A 27 -2.98 -19.78 2.03
N ALA A 28 -4.25 -20.19 2.17
CA ALA A 28 -5.36 -19.72 1.32
C ALA A 28 -6.65 -19.40 2.09
N PHE A 29 -6.56 -19.00 3.35
CA PHE A 29 -7.75 -18.92 4.23
C PHE A 29 -8.65 -17.70 4.04
N SER A 30 -8.46 -16.90 2.99
CA SER A 30 -9.06 -15.57 2.94
C SER A 30 -9.54 -15.10 1.56
N GLY A 31 -8.79 -15.39 0.50
CA GLY A 31 -9.33 -15.39 -0.87
C GLY A 31 -10.52 -16.35 -0.99
N LEU A 32 -10.49 -17.45 -0.22
CA LEU A 32 -11.57 -18.42 -0.08
C LEU A 32 -12.89 -17.76 0.35
N THR A 33 -12.87 -16.93 1.39
CA THR A 33 -14.07 -16.31 1.97
C THR A 33 -14.77 -15.40 0.98
N GLY A 34 -14.01 -14.63 0.21
CA GLY A 34 -14.59 -13.75 -0.79
C GLY A 34 -15.15 -14.51 -2.00
N PHE A 35 -14.46 -15.52 -2.51
CA PHE A 35 -14.99 -16.38 -3.57
C PHE A 35 -16.21 -17.20 -3.12
N ILE A 36 -16.24 -17.66 -1.87
CA ILE A 36 -17.43 -18.29 -1.28
C ILE A 36 -18.60 -17.29 -1.23
N ALA A 37 -18.35 -16.05 -0.82
CA ALA A 37 -19.38 -15.01 -0.80
C ALA A 37 -19.95 -14.72 -2.20
N VAL A 38 -19.08 -14.71 -3.22
CA VAL A 38 -19.49 -14.58 -4.63
C VAL A 38 -20.45 -15.69 -5.04
N ALA A 39 -20.06 -16.96 -4.83
CA ALA A 39 -20.91 -18.08 -5.20
C ALA A 39 -22.22 -18.06 -4.41
N THR A 40 -22.17 -17.70 -3.13
CA THR A 40 -23.35 -17.57 -2.26
C THR A 40 -24.31 -16.49 -2.77
N ALA A 41 -23.79 -15.36 -3.27
CA ALA A 41 -24.60 -14.31 -3.90
C ALA A 41 -25.29 -14.79 -5.19
N LEU A 42 -24.74 -15.82 -5.84
CA LEU A 42 -25.34 -16.51 -6.99
C LEU A 42 -26.25 -17.68 -6.57
N GLY A 43 -26.49 -17.86 -5.28
CA GLY A 43 -27.34 -18.93 -4.74
C GLY A 43 -26.67 -20.30 -4.71
N VAL A 44 -25.34 -20.37 -4.86
CA VAL A 44 -24.58 -21.62 -4.88
C VAL A 44 -23.64 -21.67 -3.67
N THR A 45 -23.73 -22.74 -2.88
CA THR A 45 -22.78 -23.00 -1.79
C THR A 45 -21.57 -23.72 -2.35
N VAL A 46 -20.38 -23.22 -2.05
CA VAL A 46 -19.09 -23.81 -2.46
C VAL A 46 -18.14 -23.89 -1.27
N GLU A 47 -17.21 -24.83 -1.30
CA GLU A 47 -16.24 -25.02 -0.23
C GLU A 47 -14.89 -24.36 -0.53
N ASN A 48 -14.64 -24.02 -1.80
CA ASN A 48 -13.37 -23.44 -2.21
C ASN A 48 -13.48 -22.45 -3.38
N ALA A 49 -12.39 -21.71 -3.61
CA ALA A 49 -12.33 -20.66 -4.61
C ALA A 49 -12.42 -21.19 -6.05
N ARG A 50 -11.87 -22.38 -6.32
CA ARG A 50 -11.96 -23.01 -7.65
C ARG A 50 -13.41 -23.31 -8.01
N ASP A 51 -14.20 -23.81 -7.08
CA ASP A 51 -15.62 -24.08 -7.30
C ASP A 51 -16.40 -22.78 -7.53
N ALA A 52 -16.08 -21.70 -6.81
CA ALA A 52 -16.66 -20.39 -7.08
C ALA A 52 -16.31 -19.86 -8.48
N VAL A 53 -15.07 -20.02 -8.92
CA VAL A 53 -14.62 -19.68 -10.28
C VAL A 53 -15.39 -20.51 -11.31
N GLN A 54 -15.64 -21.79 -11.02
CA GLN A 54 -16.45 -22.66 -11.88
C GLN A 54 -17.92 -22.21 -11.93
N VAL A 55 -18.49 -21.74 -10.82
CA VAL A 55 -19.83 -21.13 -10.80
C VAL A 55 -19.88 -19.91 -11.71
N LEU A 56 -18.93 -18.98 -11.57
CA LEU A 56 -18.83 -17.79 -12.44
C LEU A 56 -18.65 -18.17 -13.91
N THR A 57 -17.81 -19.16 -14.21
CA THR A 57 -17.57 -19.66 -15.57
C THR A 57 -18.85 -20.14 -16.25
N ASN A 58 -19.77 -20.74 -15.48
CA ASN A 58 -21.03 -21.28 -15.99
C ASN A 58 -22.23 -20.32 -15.88
N THR A 59 -22.07 -19.18 -15.20
CA THR A 59 -23.11 -18.15 -15.05
C THR A 59 -23.36 -17.49 -16.40
N ARG A 60 -24.64 -17.43 -16.81
CA ARG A 60 -25.05 -16.91 -18.14
C ARG A 60 -25.42 -15.42 -18.08
N GLU A 61 -25.71 -14.92 -16.89
CA GLU A 61 -25.90 -13.53 -16.57
C GLU A 61 -24.56 -12.79 -16.70
N ARG A 62 -24.61 -11.51 -17.08
CA ARG A 62 -23.40 -10.70 -17.11
C ARG A 62 -22.93 -10.40 -15.69
N TRP A 63 -21.64 -10.56 -15.47
CA TRP A 63 -21.03 -10.31 -14.17
C TRP A 63 -19.71 -9.54 -14.29
N LEU A 64 -19.37 -8.82 -13.24
CA LEU A 64 -18.10 -8.12 -13.06
C LEU A 64 -17.43 -8.61 -11.80
N LEU A 65 -16.24 -9.19 -11.96
CA LEU A 65 -15.37 -9.59 -10.85
C LEU A 65 -14.23 -8.58 -10.71
N VAL A 66 -14.09 -7.99 -9.53
CA VAL A 66 -12.99 -7.09 -9.19
C VAL A 66 -12.06 -7.81 -8.21
N LEU A 67 -10.85 -8.15 -8.67
CA LEU A 67 -9.75 -8.64 -7.86
C LEU A 67 -8.93 -7.42 -7.41
N ASP A 68 -9.23 -6.94 -6.20
CA ASP A 68 -8.61 -5.78 -5.56
C ASP A 68 -7.33 -6.21 -4.81
N ASN A 69 -6.25 -5.42 -4.91
CA ASN A 69 -4.91 -5.70 -4.36
C ASN A 69 -4.33 -7.11 -4.65
N ALA A 70 -4.28 -7.51 -5.92
CA ALA A 70 -3.59 -8.74 -6.35
C ALA A 70 -2.06 -8.56 -6.31
N ASP A 71 -1.50 -8.39 -5.10
CA ASP A 71 -0.12 -7.93 -4.87
C ASP A 71 0.84 -9.02 -4.37
N ASP A 72 0.36 -10.24 -4.15
CA ASP A 72 1.20 -11.38 -3.75
C ASP A 72 1.93 -12.02 -4.95
N PRO A 73 3.28 -11.96 -5.01
CA PRO A 73 4.06 -12.51 -6.12
C PRO A 73 4.09 -14.04 -6.15
N GLU A 74 3.81 -14.72 -5.03
CA GLU A 74 3.81 -16.19 -4.96
C GLU A 74 2.46 -16.79 -5.39
N THR A 75 1.43 -15.95 -5.55
CA THR A 75 0.10 -16.38 -5.98
C THR A 75 -0.04 -16.35 -7.50
N ASP A 76 -0.32 -17.50 -8.11
CA ASP A 76 -0.74 -17.55 -9.52
C ASP A 76 -2.23 -17.21 -9.67
N TYR A 77 -2.50 -15.94 -9.96
CA TYR A 77 -3.84 -15.41 -10.17
C TYR A 77 -4.55 -16.00 -11.38
N GLN A 78 -3.86 -16.66 -12.32
CA GLN A 78 -4.52 -17.29 -13.47
C GLN A 78 -5.57 -18.32 -13.04
N THR A 79 -5.31 -19.00 -11.91
CA THR A 79 -6.23 -19.99 -11.34
C THR A 79 -7.54 -19.40 -10.81
N LEU A 80 -7.58 -18.08 -10.61
CA LEU A 80 -8.72 -17.32 -10.09
C LEU A 80 -9.53 -16.64 -11.20
N LEU A 81 -9.12 -16.74 -12.46
CA LEU A 81 -9.78 -16.10 -13.60
C LEU A 81 -10.78 -17.06 -14.26
N PRO A 82 -12.09 -16.74 -14.26
CA PRO A 82 -13.07 -17.54 -14.98
C PRO A 82 -12.83 -17.47 -16.50
N SER A 83 -12.97 -18.59 -17.19
CA SER A 83 -12.77 -18.68 -18.65
C SER A 83 -14.04 -18.38 -19.48
N GLY A 84 -15.14 -18.01 -18.81
CA GLY A 84 -16.43 -17.73 -19.42
C GLY A 84 -16.45 -16.42 -20.22
N LYS A 85 -17.34 -16.33 -21.22
CA LYS A 85 -17.48 -15.16 -22.11
C LYS A 85 -18.42 -14.08 -21.60
N ASP A 86 -19.23 -14.41 -20.60
CA ASP A 86 -20.32 -13.56 -20.12
C ASP A 86 -19.86 -12.63 -18.97
N GLY A 87 -18.60 -12.72 -18.56
CA GLY A 87 -18.02 -11.94 -17.47
C GLY A 87 -16.90 -10.99 -17.87
N THR A 88 -16.66 -10.00 -17.03
CA THR A 88 -15.48 -9.14 -17.08
C THR A 88 -14.73 -9.22 -15.76
N VAL A 89 -13.39 -9.26 -15.82
CA VAL A 89 -12.53 -9.21 -14.64
C VAL A 89 -11.71 -7.92 -14.66
N ILE A 90 -11.73 -7.18 -13.55
CA ILE A 90 -10.82 -6.06 -13.29
C ILE A 90 -9.85 -6.51 -12.21
N ILE A 91 -8.55 -6.41 -12.48
CA ILE A 91 -7.50 -6.66 -11.50
C ILE A 91 -6.84 -5.33 -11.18
N THR A 92 -6.75 -5.00 -9.89
CA THR A 92 -5.91 -3.89 -9.43
C THR A 92 -4.72 -4.49 -8.68
N SER A 93 -3.52 -4.10 -9.08
CA SER A 93 -2.27 -4.60 -8.50
C SER A 93 -1.17 -3.55 -8.60
N ARG A 94 -0.22 -3.60 -7.68
CA ARG A 94 1.06 -2.89 -7.71
C ARG A 94 2.11 -3.66 -8.52
N MET A 95 1.88 -4.94 -8.79
CA MET A 95 2.77 -5.77 -9.58
C MET A 95 2.53 -5.55 -11.06
N THR A 96 3.55 -5.08 -11.77
CA THR A 96 3.51 -4.92 -13.23
C THR A 96 3.34 -6.25 -13.94
N ASP A 97 3.76 -7.35 -13.32
CA ASP A 97 3.61 -8.70 -13.88
C ASP A 97 2.15 -9.11 -14.10
N CYS A 98 1.20 -8.58 -13.32
CA CYS A 98 -0.23 -8.85 -13.50
C CYS A 98 -0.76 -8.41 -14.87
N GLN A 99 -0.06 -7.53 -15.59
CA GLN A 99 -0.43 -7.12 -16.96
C GLN A 99 -0.50 -8.31 -17.93
N ARG A 100 0.24 -9.40 -17.65
CA ARG A 100 0.20 -10.64 -18.46
C ARG A 100 -1.17 -11.30 -18.51
N TYR A 101 -2.02 -11.04 -17.52
CA TYR A 101 -3.38 -11.57 -17.46
C TYR A 101 -4.39 -10.73 -18.27
N SER A 102 -3.98 -9.57 -18.79
CA SER A 102 -4.89 -8.67 -19.49
C SER A 102 -5.27 -9.21 -20.88
N THR A 103 -6.56 -9.22 -21.18
CA THR A 103 -7.10 -9.58 -22.50
C THR A 103 -7.54 -8.35 -23.30
N ILE A 104 -7.92 -7.27 -22.60
CA ILE A 104 -8.38 -6.00 -23.18
C ILE A 104 -7.26 -4.95 -23.13
N GLY A 105 -6.53 -4.91 -22.02
CA GLY A 105 -5.42 -3.99 -21.81
C GLY A 105 -5.17 -3.76 -20.31
N ALA A 106 -4.07 -3.07 -20.03
CA ALA A 106 -3.72 -2.64 -18.68
C ALA A 106 -3.55 -1.12 -18.65
N VAL A 107 -3.94 -0.50 -17.55
CA VAL A 107 -3.77 0.93 -17.32
C VAL A 107 -2.87 1.13 -16.13
N THR A 108 -1.70 1.70 -16.36
CA THR A 108 -0.82 2.15 -15.28
C THR A 108 -1.40 3.41 -14.67
N VAL A 109 -1.78 3.35 -13.40
CA VAL A 109 -2.24 4.53 -12.65
C VAL A 109 -1.02 5.27 -12.12
N GLY A 110 -0.75 6.44 -12.69
CA GLY A 110 0.36 7.31 -12.28
C GLY A 110 0.01 8.24 -11.11
N CYS A 111 0.98 9.08 -10.74
CA CYS A 111 0.75 10.17 -9.80
C CYS A 111 -0.05 11.30 -10.47
N LEU A 112 -0.89 11.98 -9.68
CA LEU A 112 -1.61 13.16 -10.15
C LEU A 112 -0.66 14.35 -10.35
N THR A 113 -0.94 15.19 -11.34
CA THR A 113 -0.23 16.46 -11.53
C THR A 113 -0.59 17.47 -10.44
N THR A 114 0.22 18.51 -10.28
CA THR A 114 -0.07 19.61 -9.32
C THR A 114 -1.43 20.26 -9.60
N GLU A 115 -1.82 20.39 -10.87
CA GLU A 115 -3.10 20.93 -11.30
C GLU A 115 -4.26 20.01 -10.90
N GLU A 116 -4.12 18.71 -11.12
CA GLU A 116 -5.10 17.69 -10.71
C GLU A 116 -5.25 17.61 -9.20
N LEU A 117 -4.14 17.70 -8.45
CA LEU A 117 -4.13 17.75 -6.99
C LEU A 117 -4.79 19.03 -6.46
N THR A 118 -4.59 20.16 -7.13
CA THR A 118 -5.26 21.43 -6.80
C THR A 118 -6.76 21.30 -7.00
N GLU A 119 -7.19 20.75 -8.14
CA GLU A 119 -8.60 20.49 -8.40
C GLU A 119 -9.20 19.52 -7.39
N LEU A 120 -8.47 18.45 -7.04
CA LEU A 120 -8.88 17.47 -6.04
C LEU A 120 -9.09 18.11 -4.67
N LEU A 121 -8.13 18.94 -4.20
CA LEU A 121 -8.23 19.64 -2.92
C LEU A 121 -9.43 20.60 -2.90
N LEU A 122 -9.63 21.39 -3.95
CA LEU A 122 -10.72 22.36 -4.03
C LEU A 122 -12.10 21.66 -4.08
N LYS A 123 -12.19 20.51 -4.75
CA LYS A 123 -13.40 19.67 -4.72
C LYS A 123 -13.63 19.09 -3.34
N ALA A 124 -12.61 18.49 -2.73
CA ALA A 124 -12.71 17.87 -1.41
C ALA A 124 -13.02 18.88 -0.30
N SER A 125 -12.58 20.14 -0.43
CA SER A 125 -12.87 21.24 0.50
C SER A 125 -14.21 21.94 0.27
N GLY A 126 -14.94 21.58 -0.79
CA GLY A 126 -16.21 22.23 -1.14
C GLY A 126 -16.06 23.67 -1.64
N THR A 127 -14.84 24.09 -2.01
CA THR A 127 -14.56 25.44 -2.52
C THR A 127 -14.49 25.50 -4.05
N TYR A 128 -14.78 24.40 -4.75
CA TYR A 128 -14.89 24.38 -6.22
C TYR A 128 -16.19 25.07 -6.71
N PRO A 129 -16.21 25.84 -7.82
CA PRO A 129 -15.12 26.13 -8.76
C PRO A 129 -14.39 27.44 -8.46
N SER A 130 -14.21 27.84 -7.19
CA SER A 130 -13.48 29.07 -6.85
C SER A 130 -12.00 28.96 -7.19
N ARG A 131 -11.66 29.11 -8.47
CA ARG A 131 -10.30 29.17 -9.03
C ARG A 131 -9.75 30.60 -8.97
N SER A 132 -10.04 31.34 -7.90
CA SER A 132 -9.39 32.62 -7.69
C SER A 132 -7.87 32.41 -7.60
N SER A 133 -7.07 33.37 -8.07
CA SER A 133 -5.60 33.28 -7.99
C SER A 133 -5.10 33.03 -6.57
N SER A 134 -5.77 33.62 -5.56
CA SER A 134 -5.50 33.39 -4.13
C SER A 134 -5.79 31.95 -3.71
N SER A 135 -6.94 31.39 -4.08
CA SER A 135 -7.31 30.01 -3.74
C SER A 135 -6.35 28.98 -4.36
N SER A 136 -5.83 29.28 -5.55
CA SER A 136 -4.82 28.45 -6.21
C SER A 136 -3.49 28.46 -5.44
N GLN A 137 -3.00 29.63 -5.04
CA GLN A 137 -1.75 29.74 -4.25
C GLN A 137 -1.86 29.03 -2.90
N ASP A 138 -3.00 29.18 -2.20
CA ASP A 138 -3.23 28.48 -0.94
C ASP A 138 -3.24 26.96 -1.12
N ALA A 139 -3.92 26.47 -2.16
CA ALA A 139 -3.94 25.06 -2.51
C ALA A 139 -2.54 24.51 -2.81
N THR A 140 -1.72 25.23 -3.57
CA THR A 140 -0.33 24.82 -3.84
C THR A 140 0.49 24.69 -2.56
N ARG A 141 0.31 25.59 -1.59
CA ARG A 141 1.00 25.49 -0.29
C ARG A 141 0.56 24.25 0.50
N VAL A 142 -0.74 23.92 0.47
CA VAL A 142 -1.27 22.71 1.09
C VAL A 142 -0.72 21.45 0.41
N ILE A 143 -0.69 21.41 -0.93
CA ILE A 143 -0.15 20.27 -1.68
C ILE A 143 1.34 20.07 -1.37
N SER A 144 2.10 21.17 -1.27
CA SER A 144 3.52 21.12 -0.96
C SER A 144 3.82 20.56 0.43
N ILE A 145 3.07 20.96 1.47
CA ILE A 145 3.30 20.44 2.83
C ILE A 145 2.77 19.00 3.03
N LEU A 146 1.88 18.55 2.14
CA LEU A 146 1.38 17.17 2.10
C LEU A 146 2.08 16.31 1.06
N GLU A 147 3.17 16.82 0.47
CA GLU A 147 4.07 16.12 -0.46
C GLU A 147 3.32 15.42 -1.60
N SER A 148 2.27 16.05 -2.12
CA SER A 148 1.44 15.51 -3.21
C SER A 148 0.78 14.16 -2.91
N HIS A 149 0.70 13.74 -1.65
CA HIS A 149 0.04 12.49 -1.26
C HIS A 149 -1.48 12.61 -1.41
N THR A 150 -2.04 11.97 -2.43
CA THR A 150 -3.45 12.11 -2.85
C THR A 150 -4.43 11.88 -1.69
N LEU A 151 -4.21 10.86 -0.86
CA LEU A 151 -5.10 10.56 0.26
C LEU A 151 -5.00 11.62 1.37
N ALA A 152 -3.81 12.19 1.59
CA ALA A 152 -3.61 13.26 2.57
C ALA A 152 -4.30 14.55 2.11
N ILE A 153 -4.28 14.81 0.80
CA ILE A 153 -4.97 15.94 0.17
C ILE A 153 -6.49 15.80 0.26
N ILE A 154 -7.04 14.61 0.02
CA ILE A 154 -8.48 14.35 0.21
C ILE A 154 -8.88 14.58 1.67
N GLN A 155 -8.07 14.11 2.62
CA GLN A 155 -8.31 14.28 4.04
C GLN A 155 -8.22 15.75 4.48
N ALA A 156 -7.24 16.49 3.98
CA ALA A 156 -7.12 17.93 4.18
C ALA A 156 -8.34 18.69 3.65
N GLY A 157 -8.78 18.35 2.44
CA GLY A 157 -10.00 18.89 1.86
C GLY A 157 -11.22 18.61 2.75
N ALA A 158 -11.40 17.36 3.17
CA ALA A 158 -12.51 16.98 4.04
C ALA A 158 -12.48 17.70 5.41
N PHE A 159 -11.29 17.95 5.95
CA PHE A 159 -11.11 18.73 7.19
C PHE A 159 -11.53 20.20 7.00
N ILE A 160 -11.17 20.80 5.87
CA ILE A 160 -11.59 22.17 5.48
C ILE A 160 -13.10 22.23 5.26
N ALA A 161 -13.67 21.28 4.50
CA ALA A 161 -15.10 21.21 4.21
C ALA A 161 -15.96 21.07 5.48
N ALA A 162 -15.43 20.42 6.52
CA ALA A 162 -16.08 20.32 7.82
C ALA A 162 -16.01 21.60 8.66
N GLY A 163 -15.39 22.67 8.16
CA GLY A 163 -15.33 23.97 8.80
C GLY A 163 -14.27 24.09 9.90
N HIS A 164 -13.31 23.15 9.98
CA HIS A 164 -12.27 23.19 11.01
C HIS A 164 -11.21 24.28 10.79
N CYS A 165 -11.01 24.71 9.54
CA CYS A 165 -10.24 25.89 9.17
C CYS A 165 -10.56 26.32 7.73
N LYS A 166 -10.18 27.54 7.34
CA LYS A 166 -10.18 27.95 5.93
C LYS A 166 -8.97 27.37 5.19
N LEU A 167 -9.06 27.28 3.86
CA LEU A 167 -7.94 26.83 3.01
C LEU A 167 -6.63 27.61 3.29
N VAL A 168 -6.73 28.94 3.39
CA VAL A 168 -5.59 29.84 3.69
C VAL A 168 -4.96 29.59 5.07
N GLU A 169 -5.73 29.03 6.02
CA GLU A 169 -5.29 28.76 7.40
C GLU A 169 -4.74 27.34 7.57
N PHE A 170 -4.97 26.45 6.59
CA PHE A 170 -4.71 25.02 6.73
C PHE A 170 -3.26 24.73 7.10
N VAL A 171 -2.30 25.31 6.37
CA VAL A 171 -0.86 25.07 6.59
C VAL A 171 -0.46 25.38 8.03
N LYS A 172 -0.91 26.53 8.56
CA LYS A 172 -0.65 26.91 9.95
C LYS A 172 -1.28 25.92 10.93
N ARG A 173 -2.52 25.50 10.67
CA ARG A 173 -3.23 24.55 11.55
C ARG A 173 -2.58 23.17 11.54
N PHE A 174 -2.09 22.71 10.39
CA PHE A 174 -1.38 21.45 10.22
C PHE A 174 -0.06 21.45 10.97
N GLN A 175 0.73 22.51 10.87
CA GLN A 175 1.99 22.63 11.61
C GLN A 175 1.80 22.62 13.14
N GLN A 176 0.71 23.19 13.63
CA GLN A 176 0.41 23.24 15.07
C GLN A 176 -0.15 21.91 15.59
N HIS A 177 -0.94 21.21 14.77
CA HIS A 177 -1.71 20.04 15.22
C HIS A 177 -1.79 18.95 14.14
N PRO A 178 -0.64 18.38 13.70
CA PRO A 178 -0.62 17.44 12.59
C PRO A 178 -1.44 16.19 12.89
N GLN A 179 -1.33 15.64 14.10
CA GLN A 179 -2.09 14.46 14.52
C GLN A 179 -3.61 14.66 14.50
N GLN A 180 -4.10 15.86 14.78
CA GLN A 180 -5.54 16.12 14.76
C GLN A 180 -6.10 16.03 13.34
N ILE A 181 -5.36 16.57 12.37
CA ILE A 181 -5.76 16.59 10.96
C ILE A 181 -5.60 15.19 10.36
N LEU A 182 -4.48 14.54 10.64
CA LEU A 182 -4.16 13.20 10.16
C LEU A 182 -5.05 12.12 10.74
N ARG A 183 -5.68 12.33 11.90
CA ARG A 183 -6.66 11.39 12.46
C ARG A 183 -8.10 11.75 12.17
N TYR A 184 -8.34 12.85 11.46
CA TYR A 184 -9.69 13.30 11.12
C TYR A 184 -10.42 12.26 10.27
N ARG A 185 -11.71 12.06 10.57
CA ARG A 185 -12.61 11.17 9.83
C ARG A 185 -13.83 11.93 9.38
N PRO A 186 -14.09 12.03 8.06
CA PRO A 186 -15.37 12.52 7.60
C PRO A 186 -16.47 11.52 8.00
N ARG A 187 -17.68 12.02 8.29
CA ARG A 187 -18.83 11.17 8.67
C ARG A 187 -19.36 10.32 7.51
N GLN A 188 -19.12 10.75 6.28
CA GLN A 188 -19.49 10.08 5.03
C GLN A 188 -18.26 10.00 4.14
N ALA A 189 -18.23 9.06 3.19
CA ALA A 189 -17.03 8.77 2.39
C ALA A 189 -15.79 8.42 3.25
N ILE A 190 -16.02 7.72 4.36
CA ILE A 190 -14.93 7.10 5.13
C ILE A 190 -14.18 6.16 4.18
N SER A 191 -12.87 6.35 4.05
CA SER A 191 -12.04 5.45 3.27
C SER A 191 -12.28 4.02 3.73
N ARG A 192 -12.50 3.10 2.77
CA ARG A 192 -12.60 1.65 3.06
C ARG A 192 -11.36 1.13 3.78
N TYR A 193 -10.23 1.80 3.62
CA TYR A 193 -8.96 1.49 4.25
C TYR A 193 -8.72 2.23 5.59
N GLY A 194 -9.72 2.96 6.11
CA GLY A 194 -9.62 3.71 7.36
C GLY A 194 -8.74 4.96 7.24
N ASP A 195 -8.00 5.29 8.29
CA ASP A 195 -6.94 6.30 8.22
C ASP A 195 -5.90 5.93 7.17
N ILE A 196 -5.20 6.92 6.61
CA ILE A 196 -3.87 6.70 5.99
C ILE A 196 -3.00 5.88 6.95
N TYR A 197 -3.06 6.21 8.23
CA TYR A 197 -2.41 5.47 9.32
C TYR A 197 -2.91 4.04 9.50
N ALA A 198 -4.19 3.73 9.30
CA ALA A 198 -4.73 2.39 9.50
C ALA A 198 -4.28 1.46 8.37
N THR A 199 -4.16 2.00 7.16
CA THR A 199 -3.59 1.27 6.01
C THR A 199 -2.10 1.02 6.21
N PHE A 200 -1.39 2.04 6.67
CA PHE A 200 0.04 1.96 7.01
C PHE A 200 0.29 0.96 8.15
N GLU A 201 -0.48 1.04 9.24
CA GLU A 201 -0.44 0.09 10.38
C GLU A 201 -0.74 -1.34 9.94
N ALA A 202 -1.75 -1.55 9.10
CA ALA A 202 -2.03 -2.87 8.53
C ALA A 202 -0.86 -3.40 7.68
N SER A 203 -0.18 -2.51 6.95
CA SER A 203 0.97 -2.87 6.12
C SER A 203 2.19 -3.23 6.97
N ILE A 204 2.45 -2.46 8.03
CA ILE A 204 3.46 -2.80 9.05
C ILE A 204 3.15 -4.15 9.71
N ALA A 205 1.90 -4.38 10.11
CA ALA A 205 1.49 -5.63 10.74
C ALA A 205 1.59 -6.86 9.83
N ILE A 206 1.61 -6.69 8.51
CA ILE A 206 1.91 -7.76 7.54
C ILE A 206 3.43 -7.93 7.40
N LEU A 207 4.16 -6.82 7.25
CA LEU A 207 5.63 -6.81 7.19
C LEU A 207 6.24 -7.53 8.38
N GLU A 208 5.80 -7.21 9.61
CA GLU A 208 6.27 -7.82 10.86
C GLU A 208 6.10 -9.35 10.91
N LYS A 209 5.14 -9.92 10.17
CA LYS A 209 4.90 -11.36 10.14
C LYS A 209 5.72 -12.11 9.10
N GLY A 210 6.33 -11.41 8.14
CA GLY A 210 7.18 -12.04 7.13
C GLY A 210 8.49 -12.55 7.74
N GLU A 211 9.16 -13.47 7.03
CA GLU A 211 10.46 -14.03 7.47
C GLU A 211 11.51 -12.95 7.77
N ARG A 212 11.43 -11.80 7.09
CA ARG A 212 12.31 -10.63 7.30
C ARG A 212 11.63 -9.46 8.02
N GLY A 213 10.52 -9.72 8.72
CA GLY A 213 9.69 -8.66 9.31
C GLY A 213 10.40 -7.82 10.36
N THR A 214 11.26 -8.45 11.17
CA THR A 214 12.08 -7.75 12.16
C THR A 214 13.08 -6.81 11.49
N ASP A 215 13.77 -7.28 10.44
CA ASP A 215 14.75 -6.48 9.70
C ASP A 215 14.09 -5.33 8.94
N ALA A 216 12.93 -5.59 8.32
CA ALA A 216 12.15 -4.57 7.65
C ALA A 216 11.69 -3.48 8.62
N SER A 217 11.31 -3.86 9.85
CA SER A 217 10.91 -2.92 10.91
C SER A 217 12.09 -2.05 11.36
N HIS A 218 13.26 -2.66 11.61
CA HIS A 218 14.47 -1.89 11.93
C HIS A 218 14.89 -0.95 10.79
N LEU A 219 14.74 -1.39 9.53
CA LEU A 219 15.00 -0.53 8.39
C LEU A 219 14.00 0.63 8.35
N LEU A 220 12.71 0.38 8.61
CA LEU A 220 11.71 1.44 8.70
C LEU A 220 12.02 2.42 9.83
N ASP A 221 12.52 1.96 10.97
CA ASP A 221 12.96 2.84 12.05
C ASP A 221 14.11 3.75 11.59
N VAL A 222 15.11 3.20 10.90
CA VAL A 222 16.21 3.99 10.30
C VAL A 222 15.68 4.97 9.27
N LEU A 223 14.82 4.51 8.35
CA LEU A 223 14.21 5.34 7.31
C LEU A 223 13.33 6.45 7.91
N SER A 224 12.70 6.22 9.06
CA SER A 224 11.89 7.22 9.76
C SER A 224 12.71 8.40 10.28
N MET A 225 14.02 8.21 10.46
CA MET A 225 14.95 9.28 10.83
C MET A 225 15.45 10.08 9.62
N LEU A 226 15.19 9.60 8.40
CA LEU A 226 15.59 10.27 7.17
C LEU A 226 14.49 11.21 6.70
N HIS A 227 14.90 12.32 6.08
CA HIS A 227 13.96 13.20 5.39
C HIS A 227 13.35 12.45 4.20
N PHE A 228 12.11 12.78 3.83
CA PHE A 228 11.34 12.19 2.72
C PHE A 228 11.93 12.41 1.30
N SER A 229 13.20 12.82 1.22
CA SER A 229 13.92 12.97 -0.03
C SER A 229 14.41 11.61 -0.54
N PRO A 230 14.69 11.45 -1.85
CA PRO A 230 15.29 10.24 -2.38
C PRO A 230 16.54 9.85 -1.58
N VAL A 231 16.48 8.70 -0.91
CA VAL A 231 17.58 8.17 -0.12
C VAL A 231 18.51 7.39 -1.07
N PRO A 232 19.78 7.81 -1.24
CA PRO A 232 20.69 7.08 -2.12
C PRO A 232 20.94 5.67 -1.60
N ILE A 233 20.65 4.65 -2.40
CA ILE A 233 20.88 3.23 -2.04
C ILE A 233 22.34 2.99 -1.58
N LYS A 234 23.27 3.73 -2.18
CA LYS A 234 24.70 3.68 -1.86
C LYS A 234 25.01 3.87 -0.36
N ILE A 235 24.20 4.61 0.39
CA ILE A 235 24.42 4.78 1.83
C ILE A 235 24.27 3.45 2.59
N PHE A 236 23.34 2.60 2.13
CA PHE A 236 23.12 1.27 2.70
C PHE A 236 24.19 0.29 2.21
N GLU A 237 24.63 0.39 0.95
CA GLU A 237 25.73 -0.42 0.41
C GLU A 237 27.06 -0.14 1.12
N ASP A 238 27.38 1.14 1.35
CA ASP A 238 28.61 1.54 2.05
C ASP A 238 28.57 1.10 3.52
N ALA A 239 27.40 1.22 4.19
CA ALA A 239 27.20 0.71 5.53
C ALA A 239 27.35 -0.81 5.60
N TRP A 240 26.78 -1.53 4.63
CA TRP A 240 26.89 -2.99 4.50
C TRP A 240 28.34 -3.43 4.33
N ASN A 241 29.07 -2.83 3.38
CA ASN A 241 30.46 -3.16 3.12
C ASN A 241 31.36 -2.88 4.33
N GLY A 242 31.10 -1.78 5.06
CA GLY A 242 31.79 -1.47 6.31
C GLY A 242 31.53 -2.50 7.42
N ALA A 243 30.28 -2.93 7.58
CA ALA A 243 29.92 -3.97 8.54
C ALA A 243 30.62 -5.31 8.27
N VAL A 244 30.60 -5.76 7.00
CA VAL A 244 31.28 -6.99 6.56
C VAL A 244 32.78 -6.92 6.81
N GLN A 245 33.41 -5.79 6.50
CA GLN A 245 34.84 -5.58 6.74
C GLN A 245 35.20 -5.62 8.23
N LEU A 246 34.39 -5.03 9.12
CA LEU A 246 34.61 -5.11 10.59
C LEU A 246 34.55 -6.56 11.09
N GLN A 247 33.60 -7.33 10.57
CA GLN A 247 33.37 -8.71 10.97
C GLN A 247 34.51 -9.64 10.51
N MET A 248 35.06 -9.42 9.31
CA MET A 248 36.19 -10.19 8.79
C MET A 248 37.54 -9.82 9.43
N SER A 249 37.72 -8.56 9.86
CA SER A 249 39.05 -8.06 10.20
C SER A 249 39.48 -8.31 11.65
N GLN A 250 38.59 -8.66 12.59
CA GLN A 250 38.84 -8.62 14.05
C GLN A 250 39.42 -7.27 14.57
N THR A 251 39.44 -6.23 13.73
CA THR A 251 40.07 -4.95 14.03
C THR A 251 39.07 -4.02 14.70
N GLN A 252 39.44 -3.42 15.83
CA GLN A 252 38.58 -2.57 16.64
C GLN A 252 38.25 -1.20 16.02
N LYS A 253 38.65 -0.88 14.78
CA LYS A 253 38.38 0.42 14.13
C LYS A 253 38.27 0.32 12.60
N LEU A 254 37.19 0.84 12.02
CA LEU A 254 37.08 1.16 10.59
C LEU A 254 36.87 2.65 10.38
N GLN A 255 37.49 3.20 9.34
CA GLN A 255 37.31 4.60 8.94
C GLN A 255 36.29 4.67 7.79
N LEU A 256 35.13 5.28 8.05
CA LEU A 256 34.13 5.65 7.06
C LEU A 256 34.19 7.15 6.84
N GLY A 257 34.86 7.58 5.76
CA GLY A 257 35.10 9.00 5.49
C GLY A 257 35.90 9.67 6.60
N SER A 258 35.29 10.65 7.29
CA SER A 258 35.89 11.36 8.43
C SER A 258 35.58 10.74 9.80
N THR A 259 34.81 9.65 9.85
CA THR A 259 34.32 9.04 11.10
C THR A 259 34.95 7.67 11.33
N TYR A 260 35.20 7.33 12.60
CA TYR A 260 35.74 6.03 13.00
C TYR A 260 34.67 5.22 13.72
N LEU A 261 34.30 4.07 13.18
CA LEU A 261 33.48 3.08 13.89
C LEU A 261 34.41 2.17 14.69
N THR A 262 34.11 1.97 15.97
CA THR A 262 34.87 1.12 16.88
C THR A 262 34.24 -0.27 17.00
N GLY A 263 35.04 -1.31 17.25
CA GLY A 263 34.59 -2.69 17.37
C GLY A 263 33.65 -2.96 18.56
N TRP A 264 33.47 -2.00 19.47
CA TRP A 264 32.44 -2.07 20.50
C TRP A 264 31.04 -1.79 19.93
N GLN A 265 30.93 -0.89 18.94
CA GLN A 265 29.64 -0.53 18.33
C GLN A 265 29.00 -1.70 17.57
N THR A 266 29.81 -2.60 16.99
CA THR A 266 29.35 -3.85 16.34
C THR A 266 29.03 -4.97 17.33
N GLN A 267 29.43 -4.87 18.61
CA GLN A 267 29.07 -5.84 19.66
C GLN A 267 27.77 -5.48 20.38
N THR A 268 27.43 -4.18 20.48
CA THR A 268 26.17 -3.69 21.06
C THR A 268 25.00 -3.63 20.08
N LEU A 269 25.27 -3.58 18.77
CA LEU A 269 24.26 -3.67 17.73
C LEU A 269 24.54 -4.95 16.94
N PRO A 270 23.90 -6.09 17.28
CA PRO A 270 24.04 -7.29 16.46
C PRO A 270 23.63 -6.92 15.03
N LEU A 271 24.48 -7.27 14.08
CA LEU A 271 24.15 -7.11 12.68
C LEU A 271 22.86 -7.89 12.38
N PRO A 272 21.96 -7.36 11.54
CA PRO A 272 20.75 -8.07 11.15
C PRO A 272 21.05 -9.49 10.67
N GLU A 273 20.17 -10.47 10.94
CA GLU A 273 20.44 -11.90 10.67
C GLU A 273 20.67 -12.21 9.18
N PHE A 274 20.24 -11.33 8.27
CA PHE A 274 20.57 -11.44 6.83
C PHE A 274 22.06 -11.21 6.51
N VAL A 275 22.86 -10.74 7.49
CA VAL A 275 24.32 -10.84 7.48
C VAL A 275 24.69 -12.28 7.77
N GLY A 276 24.49 -13.16 6.79
CA GLY A 276 24.93 -14.54 6.85
C GLY A 276 26.42 -14.65 7.20
N PRO A 277 26.88 -15.79 7.76
CA PRO A 277 28.28 -15.97 8.10
C PRO A 277 29.17 -15.75 6.86
N PRO A 278 30.40 -15.24 7.05
CA PRO A 278 31.28 -14.88 5.94
C PRO A 278 31.51 -16.11 5.04
N GLY A 279 30.96 -16.08 3.83
CA GLY A 279 31.07 -17.17 2.84
C GLY A 279 29.79 -17.54 2.09
N TYR A 280 28.63 -16.95 2.39
CA TYR A 280 27.43 -17.15 1.57
C TYR A 280 27.62 -16.53 0.18
N LYS A 281 27.77 -17.37 -0.84
CA LYS A 281 27.50 -17.01 -2.23
C LYS A 281 26.04 -17.35 -2.50
N GLU A 282 25.39 -16.46 -3.27
CA GLU A 282 24.02 -16.49 -3.76
C GLU A 282 23.49 -17.90 -4.11
#